data_AF-A0A172U2Q0-F1
#
_entry.id   AF-A0A172U2Q0-F1
#
_cell.length_a   1.000
_cell.length_b   1.000
_cell.length_c   1.000
_cell.angle_alpha   90.00
_cell.angle_beta   90.00
_cell.angle_gamma   90.00
#
_symmetry.space_group_name_H-M   'P 1'
#
loop_
_entity.id
_entity.type
_entity.pdbx_description
1 polymer ?
#
loop_
_entity_poly.entity_id
_entity_poly.type
_entity_poly.pdbx_seq_one_letter_code
_entity_poly.pdbx_strand_id
1 'polypeptide(L)'
;MLLLLVALLSTHTYSQQITQPRTPSPAATVSQTIGISTVSVSYSRPAVNGREIWGALVPYGWNKQGFGNNNEAPWRAGANENSVITLSHDALVEGKKIPAGSYGLFFVINKDNTGEVILSKDYRSWGSFWYDAAHDALRAPIQLRTIPLTERLTYEFDNLTKTSGELELNWEKKQFPVKIEFAVDDIVVANAMEELKGPIGFTWQGYTSAAQYALQNKVHTDDAMKWIDQAVAQNKNFNTLRVKSGLLEQTGKKAEADQLMKEAVGMANEAELNTYGYQLLGNGQQDKAIEVFILNTQRHPKSANTWDSLGEAYAIKGDKKNAIVNFKKSLSMNPPDNVRANSEKYLKQLGAL
;
A
#
# COMPACT_ATOMS: atom_id res chain seq x y z
N MET A 1 -32.06 -53.52 -50.90
CA MET A 1 -30.62 -53.16 -50.85
C MET A 1 -30.47 -52.08 -49.79
N LEU A 2 -30.16 -52.46 -48.55
CA LEU A 2 -30.10 -51.58 -47.39
C LEU A 2 -28.62 -51.25 -47.15
N LEU A 3 -28.21 -49.99 -47.34
CA LEU A 3 -26.84 -49.53 -47.15
C LEU A 3 -26.63 -49.14 -45.67
N LEU A 4 -25.82 -49.94 -44.98
CA LEU A 4 -25.41 -49.74 -43.59
C LEU A 4 -24.26 -48.71 -43.56
N LEU A 5 -24.52 -47.51 -43.03
CA LEU A 5 -23.51 -46.46 -42.85
C LEU A 5 -22.73 -46.76 -41.56
N VAL A 6 -21.48 -47.23 -41.68
CA VAL A 6 -20.58 -47.42 -40.53
C VAL A 6 -19.92 -46.07 -40.22
N ALA A 7 -20.35 -45.44 -39.12
CA ALA A 7 -19.70 -44.25 -38.58
C ALA A 7 -18.44 -44.67 -37.80
N LEU A 8 -17.27 -44.30 -38.32
CA LEU A 8 -15.98 -44.42 -37.63
C LEU A 8 -15.88 -43.32 -36.57
N LEU A 9 -16.06 -43.69 -35.30
CA LEU A 9 -15.75 -42.85 -34.14
C LEU A 9 -14.24 -42.87 -33.90
N SER A 10 -13.55 -41.79 -34.25
CA SER A 10 -12.16 -41.56 -33.86
C SER A 10 -12.10 -41.14 -32.39
N THR A 11 -11.68 -42.05 -31.50
CA THR A 11 -11.37 -41.72 -30.12
C THR A 11 -10.04 -40.98 -30.05
N HIS A 12 -10.05 -39.74 -29.57
CA HIS A 12 -8.82 -39.03 -29.24
C HIS A 12 -8.37 -39.51 -27.85
N THR A 13 -7.37 -40.38 -27.81
CA THR A 13 -6.66 -40.71 -26.59
C THR A 13 -5.75 -39.54 -26.21
N TYR A 14 -6.22 -38.67 -25.32
CA TYR A 14 -5.31 -37.79 -24.59
C TYR A 14 -4.46 -38.67 -23.67
N SER A 15 -3.16 -38.77 -23.95
CA SER A 15 -2.20 -39.29 -22.99
C SER A 15 -2.18 -38.36 -21.78
N GLN A 16 -2.84 -38.74 -20.69
CA GLN A 16 -2.68 -38.08 -19.40
C GLN A 16 -1.37 -38.59 -18.78
N GLN A 17 -0.26 -37.99 -19.19
CA GLN A 17 0.98 -38.11 -18.41
C GLN A 17 0.74 -37.43 -17.05
N ILE A 18 1.17 -38.08 -15.96
CA ILE A 18 1.19 -37.45 -14.63
C ILE A 18 2.08 -36.20 -14.67
N THR A 19 1.65 -35.12 -14.03
CA THR A 19 2.47 -33.91 -13.88
C THR A 19 3.76 -34.25 -13.13
N GLN A 20 4.91 -34.05 -13.76
CA GLN A 20 6.23 -34.28 -13.15
C GLN A 20 6.82 -32.97 -12.60
N PRO A 21 7.68 -33.03 -11.55
CA PRO A 21 8.37 -31.84 -11.04
C PRO A 21 9.22 -31.18 -12.14
N ARG A 22 9.10 -29.86 -12.28
CA ARG A 22 9.89 -29.06 -13.22
C ARG A 22 11.37 -29.05 -12.81
N THR A 23 12.15 -29.93 -13.40
CA THR A 23 13.61 -30.03 -13.22
C THR A 23 14.26 -30.13 -14.60
N PRO A 24 15.15 -29.21 -15.00
CA PRO A 24 15.76 -28.10 -14.25
C PRO A 24 14.95 -26.78 -14.25
N SER A 25 15.28 -25.89 -13.29
CA SER A 25 14.70 -24.53 -13.12
C SER A 25 13.22 -24.52 -12.69
N PRO A 26 12.92 -24.78 -11.41
CA PRO A 26 11.54 -24.77 -10.92
C PRO A 26 10.92 -23.37 -11.08
N ALA A 27 9.60 -23.34 -11.29
CA ALA A 27 8.81 -22.12 -11.33
C ALA A 27 8.64 -21.53 -9.91
N ALA A 28 8.53 -20.21 -9.82
CA ALA A 28 8.23 -19.49 -8.59
C ALA A 28 7.47 -18.20 -8.92
N THR A 29 6.78 -17.68 -7.90
CA THR A 29 6.12 -16.39 -7.95
C THR A 29 6.44 -15.61 -6.67
N VAL A 30 6.71 -14.32 -6.80
CA VAL A 30 6.77 -13.38 -5.67
C VAL A 30 5.72 -12.29 -5.89
N SER A 31 5.14 -11.77 -4.82
CA SER A 31 4.13 -10.71 -4.89
C SER A 31 4.32 -9.74 -3.73
N GLN A 32 4.10 -8.45 -3.99
CA GLN A 32 4.16 -7.38 -2.99
C GLN A 32 3.02 -6.39 -3.23
N THR A 33 2.39 -5.95 -2.13
CA THR A 33 1.40 -4.87 -2.15
C THR A 33 2.06 -3.57 -1.70
N ILE A 34 1.92 -2.51 -2.50
CA ILE A 34 2.39 -1.15 -2.24
C ILE A 34 1.16 -0.24 -2.26
N GLY A 35 0.82 0.36 -1.13
CA GLY A 35 -0.49 0.99 -0.95
C GLY A 35 -1.61 -0.04 -1.08
N ILE A 36 -2.47 0.12 -2.10
CA ILE A 36 -3.50 -0.86 -2.47
C ILE A 36 -3.25 -1.51 -3.85
N SER A 37 -2.03 -1.33 -4.37
CA SER A 37 -1.60 -1.89 -5.65
C SER A 37 -0.71 -3.10 -5.44
N THR A 38 -0.83 -4.12 -6.28
CA THR A 38 -0.03 -5.33 -6.20
C THR A 38 0.87 -5.46 -7.41
N VAL A 39 2.15 -5.76 -7.15
CA VAL A 39 3.13 -6.20 -8.15
C VAL A 39 3.40 -7.68 -7.92
N SER A 40 3.35 -8.49 -8.97
CA SER A 40 3.80 -9.88 -8.91
C SER A 40 4.77 -10.21 -10.02
N VAL A 41 5.72 -11.12 -9.74
CA VAL A 41 6.66 -11.64 -10.75
C VAL A 41 6.58 -13.16 -10.73
N SER A 42 6.18 -13.74 -11.85
CA SER A 42 6.20 -15.19 -12.08
C SER A 42 7.38 -15.54 -12.99
N TYR A 43 8.21 -16.50 -12.58
CA TYR A 43 9.51 -16.76 -13.21
C TYR A 43 9.98 -18.21 -12.99
N SER A 44 11.01 -18.63 -13.72
CA SER A 44 11.73 -19.89 -13.45
C SER A 44 13.13 -19.61 -12.92
N ARG A 45 13.59 -20.45 -11.98
CA ARG A 45 14.77 -20.19 -11.13
C ARG A 45 15.98 -21.07 -11.46
N PRO A 46 16.79 -20.73 -12.49
CA PRO A 46 18.03 -21.46 -12.77
C PRO A 46 19.03 -21.34 -11.60
N ALA A 47 19.82 -22.39 -11.40
CA ALA A 47 20.93 -22.41 -10.44
C ALA A 47 22.24 -21.93 -11.10
N VAL A 48 23.24 -21.48 -10.36
CA VAL A 48 24.58 -21.19 -10.91
C VAL A 48 25.24 -22.50 -11.31
N ASN A 49 25.21 -23.52 -10.43
CA ASN A 49 25.76 -24.86 -10.65
C ASN A 49 27.22 -24.84 -11.13
N GLY A 50 28.05 -23.95 -10.57
CA GLY A 50 29.47 -23.81 -10.92
C GLY A 50 29.75 -23.27 -12.33
N ARG A 51 28.73 -22.79 -13.06
CA ARG A 51 28.87 -22.23 -14.40
C ARG A 51 29.27 -20.76 -14.35
N GLU A 52 30.00 -20.32 -15.36
CA GLU A 52 30.18 -18.89 -15.62
C GLU A 52 28.87 -18.30 -16.16
N ILE A 53 28.30 -17.35 -15.44
CA ILE A 53 26.99 -16.77 -15.77
C ILE A 53 27.14 -15.59 -16.72
N TRP A 54 27.90 -14.57 -16.33
CA TRP A 54 27.93 -13.29 -17.02
C TRP A 54 28.98 -13.25 -18.13
N GLY A 55 28.55 -12.94 -19.36
CA GLY A 55 29.39 -12.99 -20.55
C GLY A 55 29.47 -14.38 -21.21
N ALA A 56 28.93 -15.42 -20.56
CA ALA A 56 28.86 -16.78 -21.07
C ALA A 56 27.40 -17.25 -21.19
N LEU A 57 26.78 -17.69 -20.09
CA LEU A 57 25.38 -18.15 -20.12
C LEU A 57 24.38 -17.01 -20.39
N VAL A 58 24.63 -15.86 -19.78
CA VAL A 58 23.94 -14.59 -20.04
C VAL A 58 24.97 -13.67 -20.70
N PRO A 59 24.96 -13.53 -22.03
CA PRO A 59 25.93 -12.68 -22.69
C PRO A 59 25.63 -11.21 -22.38
N TYR A 60 26.67 -10.38 -22.44
CA TYR A 60 26.54 -8.94 -22.24
C TYR A 60 25.83 -8.27 -23.42
N GLY A 61 25.13 -7.18 -23.15
CA GLY A 61 24.41 -6.39 -24.15
C GLY A 61 23.22 -7.12 -24.76
N TRP A 62 22.88 -6.69 -25.96
CA TRP A 62 21.87 -7.27 -26.81
C TRP A 62 22.45 -8.45 -27.60
N ASN A 63 21.73 -9.56 -27.68
CA ASN A 63 22.28 -10.79 -28.24
C ASN A 63 21.37 -11.42 -29.29
N LYS A 64 21.96 -11.74 -30.46
CA LYS A 64 21.27 -12.49 -31.50
C LYS A 64 21.07 -13.93 -31.07
N GLN A 65 19.81 -14.36 -31.06
CA GLN A 65 19.45 -15.73 -30.76
C GLN A 65 19.63 -16.58 -32.01
N GLY A 66 20.31 -17.73 -31.91
CA GLY A 66 20.52 -18.66 -33.03
C GLY A 66 19.26 -19.42 -33.49
N PHE A 67 18.12 -19.14 -32.88
CA PHE A 67 16.81 -19.70 -33.18
C PHE A 67 15.76 -18.59 -32.99
N GLY A 68 14.56 -18.72 -33.58
CA GLY A 68 13.50 -17.71 -33.52
C GLY A 68 13.63 -16.65 -34.62
N ASN A 69 13.29 -15.39 -34.30
CA ASN A 69 13.22 -14.30 -35.30
C ASN A 69 14.61 -13.78 -35.73
N ASN A 70 15.71 -14.36 -35.22
CA ASN A 70 17.09 -13.95 -35.49
C ASN A 70 17.39 -12.47 -35.19
N ASN A 71 16.55 -11.85 -34.36
CA ASN A 71 16.73 -10.49 -33.86
C ASN A 71 17.67 -10.47 -32.66
N GLU A 72 18.27 -9.31 -32.42
CA GLU A 72 18.93 -9.02 -31.15
C GLU A 72 17.87 -8.95 -30.05
N ALA A 73 18.13 -9.64 -28.93
CA ALA A 73 17.20 -9.73 -27.84
C ALA A 73 17.90 -9.57 -26.48
N PRO A 74 17.20 -8.99 -25.48
CA PRO A 74 17.68 -8.90 -24.11
C PRO A 74 17.53 -10.24 -23.38
N TRP A 75 18.12 -10.36 -22.20
CA TRP A 75 18.01 -11.56 -21.38
C TRP A 75 16.63 -11.63 -20.72
N ARG A 76 15.93 -12.77 -20.89
CA ARG A 76 14.61 -13.07 -20.29
C ARG A 76 14.55 -13.11 -18.76
N ALA A 77 15.65 -12.79 -18.07
CA ALA A 77 15.68 -12.64 -16.63
C ALA A 77 15.21 -13.89 -15.84
N GLY A 78 15.48 -15.10 -16.38
CA GLY A 78 14.92 -16.36 -15.91
C GLY A 78 15.27 -17.54 -16.81
N ALA A 79 14.49 -18.62 -16.73
CA ALA A 79 14.62 -19.81 -17.57
C ALA A 79 13.28 -20.19 -18.22
N ASN A 80 13.35 -20.93 -19.33
CA ASN A 80 12.19 -21.39 -20.10
C ASN A 80 11.38 -20.23 -20.70
N GLU A 81 10.13 -20.02 -20.28
CA GLU A 81 9.28 -18.91 -20.68
C GLU A 81 9.79 -17.56 -20.14
N ASN A 82 9.18 -16.46 -20.58
CA ASN A 82 9.44 -15.15 -20.00
C ASN A 82 9.20 -15.15 -18.48
N SER A 83 10.07 -14.43 -17.77
CA SER A 83 9.65 -13.88 -16.48
C SER A 83 8.55 -12.86 -16.77
N VAL A 84 7.45 -12.92 -16.03
CA VAL A 84 6.28 -12.05 -16.23
C VAL A 84 6.07 -11.21 -14.99
N ILE A 85 6.15 -9.90 -15.15
CA ILE A 85 5.73 -8.93 -14.13
C ILE A 85 4.27 -8.54 -14.38
N THR A 86 3.46 -8.49 -13.33
CA THR A 86 2.06 -8.03 -13.40
C THR A 86 1.86 -6.89 -12.41
N LEU A 87 1.27 -5.80 -12.91
CA LEU A 87 0.94 -4.59 -12.15
C LEU A 87 -0.58 -4.47 -12.08
N SER A 88 -1.15 -4.36 -10.87
CA SER A 88 -2.61 -4.24 -10.71
C SER A 88 -3.16 -2.85 -11.07
N HIS A 89 -2.31 -1.83 -11.06
CA HIS A 89 -2.64 -0.44 -11.39
C HIS A 89 -1.52 0.16 -12.25
N ASP A 90 -1.81 1.30 -12.86
CA ASP A 90 -0.80 2.13 -13.53
C ASP A 90 0.32 2.49 -12.56
N ALA A 91 1.56 2.45 -13.03
CA ALA A 91 2.75 2.63 -12.21
C ALA A 91 3.80 3.52 -12.89
N LEU A 92 4.80 3.90 -12.12
CA LEU A 92 6.10 4.31 -12.63
C LEU A 92 7.10 3.18 -12.40
N VAL A 93 7.82 2.78 -13.44
CA VAL A 93 8.95 1.85 -13.35
C VAL A 93 10.20 2.61 -13.78
N GLU A 94 11.16 2.76 -12.87
CA GLU A 94 12.35 3.61 -13.09
C GLU A 94 11.96 5.02 -13.60
N GLY A 95 10.93 5.61 -12.98
CA GLY A 95 10.41 6.94 -13.32
C GLY A 95 9.59 7.02 -14.62
N LYS A 96 9.43 5.93 -15.37
CA LYS A 96 8.64 5.91 -16.62
C LYS A 96 7.24 5.33 -16.40
N LYS A 97 6.23 5.99 -16.97
CA LYS A 97 4.83 5.56 -16.89
C LYS A 97 4.61 4.23 -17.60
N ILE A 98 3.89 3.33 -16.94
CA ILE A 98 3.44 2.06 -17.48
C ILE A 98 1.99 1.81 -17.04
N PRO A 99 1.07 1.45 -17.95
CA PRO A 99 -0.28 1.06 -17.56
C PRO A 99 -0.31 -0.21 -16.71
N ALA A 100 -1.42 -0.45 -16.02
CA ALA A 100 -1.72 -1.73 -15.40
C ALA A 100 -1.69 -2.86 -16.44
N GLY A 101 -1.20 -4.04 -16.06
CA GLY A 101 -1.15 -5.19 -16.96
C GLY A 101 -0.01 -6.16 -16.67
N SER A 102 0.10 -7.18 -17.52
CA SER A 102 1.19 -8.15 -17.50
C SER A 102 2.18 -7.87 -18.62
N TYR A 103 3.48 -7.95 -18.29
CA TYR A 103 4.57 -7.65 -19.20
C TYR A 103 5.67 -8.69 -19.08
N GLY A 104 6.34 -8.99 -20.19
CA GLY A 104 7.56 -9.78 -20.22
C GLY A 104 8.69 -8.94 -19.62
N LEU A 105 9.33 -9.45 -18.57
CA LEU A 105 10.43 -8.80 -17.88
C LEU A 105 11.76 -9.26 -18.46
N PHE A 106 12.52 -8.30 -18.98
CA PHE A 106 13.84 -8.56 -19.54
C PHE A 106 14.87 -7.59 -18.97
N PHE A 107 16.14 -8.01 -19.00
CA PHE A 107 17.27 -7.15 -18.68
C PHE A 107 18.33 -7.16 -19.77
N VAL A 108 18.95 -6.00 -19.95
CA VAL A 108 20.25 -5.87 -20.62
C VAL A 108 21.29 -5.70 -19.53
N ILE A 109 22.44 -6.35 -19.67
CA ILE A 109 23.57 -6.21 -18.76
C ILE A 109 24.83 -5.84 -19.53
N ASN A 110 25.53 -4.81 -19.10
CA ASN A 110 26.82 -4.39 -19.64
C ASN A 110 27.96 -4.80 -18.71
N LYS A 111 29.20 -4.76 -19.24
CA LYS A 111 30.41 -5.17 -18.50
C LYS A 111 30.72 -4.29 -17.29
N ASP A 112 30.27 -3.04 -17.31
CA ASP A 112 30.49 -2.02 -16.28
C ASP A 112 29.37 -1.97 -15.23
N ASN A 113 28.56 -3.04 -15.13
CA ASN A 113 27.39 -3.12 -14.25
C ASN A 113 26.29 -2.08 -14.54
N THR A 114 26.34 -1.40 -15.69
CA THR A 114 25.16 -0.71 -16.20
C THR A 114 24.25 -1.70 -16.93
N GLY A 115 22.99 -1.35 -17.09
CA GLY A 115 22.04 -2.21 -17.75
C GLY A 115 20.73 -1.51 -18.00
N GLU A 116 19.74 -2.29 -18.40
CA GLU A 116 18.40 -1.78 -18.67
C GLU A 116 17.35 -2.78 -18.22
N VAL A 117 16.26 -2.29 -17.65
CA VAL A 117 15.03 -3.04 -17.47
C VAL A 117 14.12 -2.78 -18.67
N ILE A 118 13.51 -3.84 -19.18
CA ILE A 118 12.60 -3.77 -20.33
C ILE A 118 11.32 -4.53 -19.97
N LEU A 119 10.18 -3.88 -20.25
CA LEU A 119 8.85 -4.45 -20.14
C LEU A 119 8.24 -4.56 -21.53
N SER A 120 8.07 -5.80 -22.01
CA SER A 120 7.48 -6.09 -23.31
C SER A 120 6.02 -6.50 -23.19
N LYS A 121 5.19 -6.12 -24.17
CA LYS A 121 3.80 -6.60 -24.28
C LYS A 121 3.72 -8.10 -24.62
N ASP A 122 4.80 -8.69 -25.14
CA ASP A 122 4.87 -10.11 -25.49
C ASP A 122 5.31 -10.97 -24.29
N TYR A 123 4.41 -11.15 -23.33
CA TYR A 123 4.74 -11.81 -22.05
C TYR A 123 4.46 -13.32 -22.03
N ARG A 124 3.93 -13.90 -23.11
CA ARG A 124 3.59 -15.34 -23.21
C ARG A 124 4.62 -16.15 -24.00
N SER A 125 5.69 -15.52 -24.43
CA SER A 125 6.67 -16.12 -25.33
C SER A 125 7.60 -17.10 -24.60
N TRP A 126 8.20 -18.01 -25.38
CA TRP A 126 9.27 -18.84 -24.84
C TRP A 126 10.57 -18.05 -24.85
N GLY A 127 10.98 -17.56 -23.68
CA GLY A 127 12.23 -16.83 -23.49
C GLY A 127 12.37 -15.59 -24.37
N SER A 128 13.53 -15.42 -25.02
CA SER A 128 13.86 -14.20 -25.78
C SER A 128 13.80 -14.36 -27.30
N PHE A 129 13.51 -15.54 -27.85
CA PHE A 129 13.77 -15.78 -29.27
C PHE A 129 12.75 -15.13 -30.23
N TRP A 130 11.59 -14.73 -29.71
CA TRP A 130 10.54 -14.02 -30.45
C TRP A 130 10.43 -12.57 -29.99
N TYR A 131 11.45 -12.07 -29.27
CA TYR A 131 11.47 -10.70 -28.80
C TYR A 131 11.42 -9.72 -29.98
N ASP A 132 10.58 -8.69 -29.83
CA ASP A 132 10.45 -7.56 -30.76
C ASP A 132 10.45 -6.25 -29.96
N ALA A 133 11.44 -5.39 -30.25
CA ALA A 133 11.57 -4.08 -29.61
C ALA A 133 10.39 -3.14 -29.94
N ALA A 134 9.69 -3.36 -31.06
CA ALA A 134 8.48 -2.59 -31.39
C ALA A 134 7.33 -2.84 -30.39
N HIS A 135 7.39 -3.94 -29.65
CA HIS A 135 6.40 -4.31 -28.63
C HIS A 135 6.82 -3.96 -27.20
N ASP A 136 7.95 -3.27 -27.02
CA ASP A 136 8.32 -2.72 -25.73
C ASP A 136 7.26 -1.71 -25.27
N ALA A 137 6.71 -1.95 -24.08
CA ALA A 137 5.90 -0.96 -23.39
C ALA A 137 6.79 0.07 -22.67
N LEU A 138 7.97 -0.35 -22.21
CA LEU A 138 8.91 0.49 -21.49
C LEU A 138 10.33 -0.11 -21.54
N ARG A 139 11.33 0.78 -21.55
CA ARG A 139 12.74 0.48 -21.33
C ARG A 139 13.37 1.58 -20.50
N ALA A 140 14.14 1.25 -19.47
CA ALA A 140 14.79 2.23 -18.61
C ALA A 140 16.19 1.77 -18.16
N PRO A 141 17.15 2.68 -18.00
CA PRO A 141 18.47 2.34 -17.51
C PRO A 141 18.41 1.92 -16.04
N ILE A 142 19.25 0.96 -15.66
CA ILE A 142 19.44 0.54 -14.27
C ILE A 142 20.94 0.43 -13.95
N GLN A 143 21.26 0.57 -12.67
CA GLN A 143 22.60 0.32 -12.14
C GLN A 143 22.59 -0.95 -11.30
N LEU A 144 23.33 -1.96 -11.73
CA LEU A 144 23.42 -3.23 -11.01
C LEU A 144 24.31 -3.06 -9.77
N ARG A 145 24.00 -3.86 -8.74
CA ARG A 145 24.78 -3.94 -7.49
C ARG A 145 25.51 -5.27 -7.40
N THR A 146 26.64 -5.27 -6.70
CA THR A 146 27.34 -6.51 -6.32
C THR A 146 26.81 -7.00 -4.98
N ILE A 147 26.46 -8.28 -4.93
CA ILE A 147 25.92 -8.96 -3.74
C ILE A 147 26.70 -10.25 -3.44
N PRO A 148 26.55 -10.84 -2.25
CA PRO A 148 27.00 -12.20 -1.99
C PRO A 148 26.40 -13.21 -2.97
N LEU A 149 27.02 -14.39 -3.07
CA LEU A 149 26.59 -15.44 -4.00
C LEU A 149 25.14 -15.87 -3.71
N THR A 150 24.29 -15.71 -4.71
CA THR A 150 22.93 -16.23 -4.77
C THR A 150 22.88 -17.40 -5.76
N GLU A 151 22.85 -18.63 -5.24
CA GLU A 151 22.94 -19.84 -6.04
C GLU A 151 21.78 -20.02 -7.02
N ARG A 152 20.55 -19.66 -6.62
CA ARG A 152 19.37 -19.75 -7.48
C ARG A 152 18.82 -18.36 -7.74
N LEU A 153 18.53 -18.06 -9.01
CA LEU A 153 17.92 -16.79 -9.38
C LEU A 153 16.66 -16.56 -8.55
N THR A 154 16.57 -15.42 -7.88
CA THR A 154 15.51 -15.08 -6.93
C THR A 154 15.05 -13.66 -7.21
N TYR A 155 13.73 -13.45 -7.20
CA TYR A 155 13.16 -12.11 -7.10
C TYR A 155 12.64 -11.89 -5.69
N GLU A 156 12.90 -10.71 -5.15
CA GLU A 156 12.34 -10.22 -3.89
C GLU A 156 12.01 -8.73 -3.97
N PHE A 157 11.34 -8.22 -2.93
CA PHE A 157 11.00 -6.80 -2.81
C PHE A 157 11.64 -6.24 -1.55
N ASP A 158 12.31 -5.10 -1.68
CA ASP A 158 12.90 -4.36 -0.57
C ASP A 158 12.60 -2.85 -0.71
N ASN A 159 13.11 -2.03 0.20
CA ASN A 159 13.01 -0.57 0.18
C ASN A 159 11.56 -0.05 0.07
N LEU A 160 10.64 -0.72 0.79
CA LEU A 160 9.22 -0.41 0.76
C LEU A 160 8.90 0.91 1.46
N THR A 161 8.10 1.73 0.79
CA THR A 161 7.48 2.93 1.35
C THR A 161 5.96 2.85 1.17
N LYS A 162 5.24 3.90 1.58
CA LYS A 162 3.80 4.01 1.32
C LYS A 162 3.48 3.94 -0.18
N THR A 163 4.35 4.44 -1.05
CA THR A 163 4.07 4.67 -2.47
C THR A 163 5.02 3.95 -3.42
N SER A 164 6.06 3.30 -2.92
CA SER A 164 7.08 2.66 -3.74
C SER A 164 7.65 1.38 -3.13
N GLY A 165 8.32 0.61 -3.96
CA GLY A 165 9.17 -0.51 -3.56
C GLY A 165 10.22 -0.78 -4.63
N GLU A 166 11.26 -1.53 -4.29
CA GLU A 166 12.29 -1.96 -5.23
C GLU A 166 12.15 -3.47 -5.47
N LEU A 167 11.90 -3.85 -6.73
CA LEU A 167 11.98 -5.25 -7.17
C LEU A 167 13.45 -5.58 -7.43
N GLU A 168 13.96 -6.62 -6.78
CA GLU A 168 15.35 -7.02 -6.89
C GLU A 168 15.46 -8.42 -7.49
N LEU A 169 16.10 -8.55 -8.66
CA LEU A 169 16.56 -9.84 -9.16
C LEU A 169 17.95 -10.13 -8.59
N ASN A 170 18.10 -11.18 -7.81
CA ASN A 170 19.35 -11.65 -7.23
C ASN A 170 19.77 -12.98 -7.88
N TRP A 171 20.93 -13.00 -8.54
CA TRP A 171 21.52 -14.22 -9.08
C TRP A 171 23.03 -14.13 -9.20
N GLU A 172 23.74 -15.20 -8.86
CA GLU A 172 25.18 -15.17 -8.70
C GLU A 172 25.55 -14.00 -7.75
N LYS A 173 26.47 -13.11 -8.09
CA LYS A 173 26.91 -11.98 -7.30
C LYS A 173 26.36 -10.65 -7.82
N LYS A 174 25.29 -10.69 -8.62
CA LYS A 174 24.66 -9.49 -9.19
C LYS A 174 23.21 -9.35 -8.74
N GLN A 175 22.86 -8.11 -8.45
CA GLN A 175 21.50 -7.66 -8.16
C GLN A 175 21.05 -6.64 -9.21
N PHE A 176 19.81 -6.78 -9.67
CA PHE A 176 19.16 -5.88 -10.63
C PHE A 176 18.00 -5.19 -9.89
N PRO A 177 18.25 -4.01 -9.28
CA PRO A 177 17.21 -3.25 -8.62
C PRO A 177 16.33 -2.55 -9.66
N VAL A 178 15.01 -2.59 -9.46
CA VAL A 178 14.01 -1.89 -10.26
C VAL A 178 13.01 -1.22 -9.34
N LYS A 179 13.06 0.11 -9.26
CA LYS A 179 12.11 0.92 -8.50
C LYS A 179 10.75 0.94 -9.19
N ILE A 180 9.72 0.65 -8.41
CA ILE A 180 8.32 0.68 -8.83
C ILE A 180 7.55 1.61 -7.89
N GLU A 181 6.77 2.53 -8.46
CA GLU A 181 6.00 3.52 -7.71
C GLU A 181 4.54 3.53 -8.19
N PHE A 182 3.62 3.76 -7.25
CA PHE A 182 2.20 3.92 -7.52
C PHE A 182 1.73 5.29 -7.02
N ALA A 183 0.81 5.90 -7.77
CA ALA A 183 0.08 7.08 -7.33
C ALA A 183 -0.99 6.67 -6.30
N VAL A 184 -0.56 6.21 -5.12
CA VAL A 184 -1.43 5.52 -4.14
C VAL A 184 -2.62 6.36 -3.73
N ASP A 185 -2.42 7.66 -3.49
CA ASP A 185 -3.51 8.53 -3.04
C ASP A 185 -4.58 8.69 -4.13
N ASP A 186 -4.18 8.84 -5.39
CA ASP A 186 -5.10 8.92 -6.55
C ASP A 186 -5.83 7.58 -6.75
N ILE A 187 -5.13 6.45 -6.59
CA ILE A 187 -5.70 5.11 -6.72
C ILE A 187 -6.74 4.85 -5.62
N VAL A 188 -6.45 5.22 -4.37
CA VAL A 188 -7.41 5.08 -3.26
C VAL A 188 -8.64 5.95 -3.49
N VAL A 189 -8.45 7.19 -3.95
CA VAL A 189 -9.58 8.10 -4.25
C VAL A 189 -10.42 7.57 -5.42
N ALA A 190 -9.80 7.08 -6.49
CA ALA A 190 -10.52 6.45 -7.60
C ALA A 190 -11.29 5.20 -7.14
N ASN A 191 -10.69 4.35 -6.31
CA ASN A 191 -11.37 3.20 -5.72
C ASN A 191 -12.57 3.62 -4.87
N ALA A 192 -12.40 4.64 -4.01
CA ALA A 192 -13.50 5.18 -3.21
C ALA A 192 -14.64 5.73 -4.09
N MET A 193 -14.34 6.40 -5.21
CA MET A 193 -15.35 6.85 -6.18
C MET A 193 -16.19 5.69 -6.74
N GLU A 194 -15.58 4.55 -7.02
CA GLU A 194 -16.29 3.36 -7.50
C GLU A 194 -17.07 2.66 -6.38
N GLU A 195 -16.49 2.49 -5.20
CA GLU A 195 -17.14 1.88 -4.03
C GLU A 195 -18.39 2.66 -3.58
N LEU A 196 -18.33 3.99 -3.66
CA LEU A 196 -19.46 4.88 -3.35
C LEU A 196 -20.60 4.81 -4.38
N LYS A 197 -20.45 4.08 -5.49
CA LYS A 197 -21.58 3.73 -6.38
C LYS A 197 -22.33 2.49 -5.92
N GLY A 198 -21.77 1.73 -4.98
CA GLY A 198 -22.34 0.52 -4.40
C GLY A 198 -23.00 0.75 -3.03
N PRO A 199 -23.21 -0.32 -2.24
CA PRO A 199 -23.87 -0.24 -0.93
C PRO A 199 -23.26 0.76 0.05
N ILE A 200 -21.93 0.93 0.00
CA ILE A 200 -21.19 1.90 0.83
C ILE A 200 -21.69 3.33 0.58
N GLY A 201 -22.04 3.64 -0.67
CA GLY A 201 -22.59 4.92 -1.11
C GLY A 201 -24.01 5.24 -0.67
N PHE A 202 -24.70 4.32 0.02
CA PHE A 202 -25.98 4.60 0.68
C PHE A 202 -25.80 5.02 2.14
N THR A 203 -24.57 5.08 2.64
CA THR A 203 -24.28 5.36 4.05
C THR A 203 -23.44 6.62 4.19
N TRP A 204 -23.74 7.43 5.21
CA TRP A 204 -22.95 8.62 5.51
C TRP A 204 -21.52 8.24 5.92
N GLN A 205 -21.33 7.05 6.50
CA GLN A 205 -20.03 6.51 6.90
C GLN A 205 -19.12 6.31 5.69
N GLY A 206 -19.65 5.78 4.58
CA GLY A 206 -18.90 5.61 3.33
C GLY A 206 -18.33 6.93 2.84
N TYR A 207 -19.21 7.92 2.65
CA TYR A 207 -18.79 9.26 2.22
C TYR A 207 -17.84 9.95 3.20
N THR A 208 -18.09 9.83 4.51
CA THR A 208 -17.22 10.42 5.53
C THR A 208 -15.85 9.77 5.54
N SER A 209 -15.77 8.45 5.34
CA SER A 209 -14.50 7.72 5.25
C SER A 209 -13.67 8.20 4.06
N ALA A 210 -14.28 8.30 2.88
CA ALA A 210 -13.61 8.80 1.68
C ALA A 210 -13.13 10.25 1.84
N ALA A 211 -13.98 11.14 2.36
CA ALA A 211 -13.62 12.52 2.65
C ALA A 211 -12.52 12.63 3.72
N GLN A 212 -12.55 11.78 4.75
CA GLN A 212 -11.56 11.76 5.81
C GLN A 212 -10.19 11.30 5.30
N TYR A 213 -10.14 10.34 4.38
CA TYR A 213 -8.89 9.92 3.72
C TYR A 213 -8.28 11.07 2.92
N ALA A 214 -9.08 11.71 2.09
CA ALA A 214 -8.67 12.86 1.28
C ALA A 214 -8.18 14.02 2.15
N LEU A 215 -8.89 14.32 3.26
CA LEU A 215 -8.49 15.30 4.25
C LEU A 215 -7.12 14.98 4.88
N GLN A 216 -6.89 13.73 5.30
CA GLN A 216 -5.63 13.34 5.96
C GLN A 216 -4.43 13.43 5.02
N ASN A 217 -4.60 13.00 3.77
CA ASN A 217 -3.53 12.96 2.78
C ASN A 217 -3.41 14.27 1.98
N LYS A 218 -4.31 15.23 2.19
CA LYS A 218 -4.36 16.54 1.50
C LYS A 218 -4.45 16.39 -0.02
N VAL A 219 -5.29 15.46 -0.47
CA VAL A 219 -5.52 15.17 -1.89
C VAL A 219 -7.00 15.33 -2.21
N HIS A 220 -7.32 15.57 -3.48
CA HIS A 220 -8.71 15.55 -3.97
C HIS A 220 -9.71 16.34 -3.12
N THR A 221 -9.32 17.53 -2.64
CA THR A 221 -10.12 18.34 -1.71
C THR A 221 -11.51 18.66 -2.26
N ASP A 222 -11.64 18.90 -3.56
CA ASP A 222 -12.94 19.17 -4.20
C ASP A 222 -13.88 17.97 -4.15
N ASP A 223 -13.37 16.76 -4.34
CA ASP A 223 -14.17 15.53 -4.26
C ASP A 223 -14.51 15.20 -2.80
N ALA A 224 -13.55 15.42 -1.89
CA ALA A 224 -13.76 15.30 -0.46
C ALA A 224 -14.88 16.23 0.05
N MET A 225 -14.93 17.47 -0.46
CA MET A 225 -15.99 18.43 -0.15
C MET A 225 -17.36 17.93 -0.62
N LYS A 226 -17.47 17.39 -1.83
CA LYS A 226 -18.73 16.81 -2.33
C LYS A 226 -19.19 15.61 -1.47
N TRP A 227 -18.26 14.72 -1.14
CA TRP A 227 -18.56 13.56 -0.30
C TRP A 227 -18.99 13.98 1.10
N ILE A 228 -18.28 14.91 1.74
CA ILE A 228 -18.66 15.31 3.09
C ILE A 228 -19.97 16.07 3.13
N ASP A 229 -20.29 16.87 2.09
CA ASP A 229 -21.59 17.53 1.98
C ASP A 229 -22.74 16.51 1.89
N GLN A 230 -22.55 15.46 1.10
CA GLN A 230 -23.48 14.34 1.03
C GLN A 230 -23.61 13.60 2.37
N ALA A 231 -22.50 13.35 3.07
CA ALA A 231 -22.54 12.71 4.39
C ALA A 231 -23.30 13.56 5.42
N VAL A 232 -23.06 14.87 5.45
CA VAL A 232 -23.74 15.82 6.35
C VAL A 232 -25.24 15.87 6.03
N ALA A 233 -25.61 15.86 4.75
CA ALA A 233 -27.01 15.84 4.33
C ALA A 233 -27.75 14.57 4.78
N GLN A 234 -27.07 13.42 4.78
CA GLN A 234 -27.63 12.15 5.25
C GLN A 234 -27.69 12.06 6.78
N ASN A 235 -26.62 12.48 7.46
CA ASN A 235 -26.52 12.43 8.91
C ASN A 235 -25.56 13.51 9.42
N LYS A 236 -26.14 14.62 9.89
CA LYS A 236 -25.40 15.68 10.56
C LYS A 236 -25.07 15.25 11.99
N ASN A 237 -23.79 15.01 12.25
CA ASN A 237 -23.28 14.59 13.56
C ASN A 237 -21.86 15.16 13.80
N PHE A 238 -21.28 14.85 14.96
CA PHE A 238 -19.92 15.29 15.31
C PHE A 238 -18.89 14.95 14.23
N ASN A 239 -18.87 13.70 13.77
CA ASN A 239 -17.85 13.23 12.84
C ASN A 239 -17.98 13.90 11.45
N THR A 240 -19.20 14.00 10.90
CA THR A 240 -19.41 14.60 9.58
C THR A 240 -19.04 16.09 9.58
N LEU A 241 -19.41 16.83 10.63
CA LEU A 241 -19.06 18.23 10.77
C LEU A 241 -17.57 18.45 11.05
N ARG A 242 -16.92 17.59 11.83
CA ARG A 242 -15.47 17.66 12.11
C ARG A 242 -14.66 17.48 10.83
N VAL A 243 -15.00 16.50 9.98
CA VAL A 243 -14.29 16.30 8.70
C VAL A 243 -14.51 17.49 7.77
N LYS A 244 -15.75 17.99 7.67
CA LYS A 244 -16.05 19.18 6.86
C LYS A 244 -15.29 20.42 7.35
N SER A 245 -15.21 20.60 8.67
CA SER A 245 -14.41 21.67 9.27
C SER A 245 -12.95 21.58 8.86
N GLY A 246 -12.36 20.38 8.91
CA GLY A 246 -10.97 20.18 8.47
C GLY A 246 -10.75 20.55 6.99
N LEU A 247 -11.71 20.19 6.11
CA LEU A 247 -11.63 20.53 4.69
C LEU A 247 -11.80 22.04 4.44
N LEU A 248 -12.68 22.70 5.19
CA LEU A 248 -12.81 24.17 5.17
C LEU A 248 -11.50 24.85 5.62
N GLU A 249 -10.84 24.33 6.64
CA GLU A 249 -9.54 24.86 7.09
C GLU A 249 -8.47 24.70 6.00
N GLN A 250 -8.41 23.55 5.32
CA GLN A 250 -7.48 23.31 4.20
C GLN A 250 -7.71 24.26 3.02
N THR A 251 -8.94 24.69 2.80
CA THR A 251 -9.30 25.65 1.73
C THR A 251 -9.21 27.12 2.18
N GLY A 252 -8.63 27.38 3.35
CA GLY A 252 -8.41 28.74 3.89
C GLY A 252 -9.65 29.37 4.53
N LYS A 253 -10.77 28.65 4.63
CA LYS A 253 -12.04 29.13 5.20
C LYS A 253 -12.09 28.97 6.71
N LYS A 254 -11.09 29.51 7.40
CA LYS A 254 -10.87 29.28 8.84
C LYS A 254 -12.06 29.69 9.72
N ALA A 255 -12.70 30.83 9.45
CA ALA A 255 -13.86 31.27 10.24
C ALA A 255 -15.06 30.32 10.13
N GLU A 256 -15.33 29.81 8.91
CA GLU A 256 -16.36 28.81 8.68
C GLU A 256 -16.02 27.48 9.35
N ALA A 257 -14.75 27.05 9.25
CA ALA A 257 -14.24 25.86 9.93
C ALA A 257 -14.43 25.97 11.45
N ASP A 258 -13.98 27.06 12.07
CA ASP A 258 -14.09 27.26 13.52
C ASP A 258 -15.57 27.26 13.99
N GLN A 259 -16.46 27.87 13.22
CA GLN A 259 -17.90 27.86 13.52
C GLN A 259 -18.48 26.44 13.42
N LEU A 260 -18.10 25.70 12.38
CA LEU A 260 -18.58 24.34 12.15
C LEU A 260 -18.03 23.35 13.18
N MET A 261 -16.78 23.53 13.60
CA MET A 261 -16.16 22.72 14.66
C MET A 261 -16.83 22.96 16.01
N LYS A 262 -17.17 24.22 16.34
CA LYS A 262 -17.95 24.54 17.55
C LYS A 262 -19.31 23.83 17.53
N GLU A 263 -19.99 23.85 16.40
CA GLU A 263 -21.24 23.11 16.23
C GLU A 263 -21.01 21.60 16.41
N ALA A 264 -19.99 21.03 15.77
CA ALA A 264 -19.63 19.62 15.91
C ALA A 264 -19.43 19.25 17.38
N VAL A 265 -18.57 19.97 18.11
CA VAL A 265 -18.30 19.76 19.54
C VAL A 265 -19.59 19.89 20.38
N GLY A 266 -20.54 20.73 19.96
CA GLY A 266 -21.89 20.80 20.55
C GLY A 266 -22.67 19.49 20.49
N MET A 267 -22.47 18.68 19.43
CA MET A 267 -23.16 17.42 19.18
C MET A 267 -22.41 16.18 19.72
N ALA A 268 -21.15 16.33 20.10
CA ALA A 268 -20.28 15.24 20.49
C ALA A 268 -20.71 14.58 21.82
N ASN A 269 -20.70 13.25 21.84
CA ASN A 269 -20.85 12.45 23.06
C ASN A 269 -19.51 12.29 23.82
N GLU A 270 -19.55 11.64 24.99
CA GLU A 270 -18.38 11.42 25.84
C GLU A 270 -17.18 10.80 25.10
N ALA A 271 -17.44 9.72 24.35
CA ALA A 271 -16.41 8.96 23.65
C ALA A 271 -15.84 9.73 22.45
N GLU A 272 -16.68 10.48 21.75
CA GLU A 272 -16.28 11.35 20.64
C GLU A 272 -15.41 12.51 21.12
N LEU A 273 -15.79 13.19 22.20
CA LEU A 273 -14.98 14.22 22.85
C LEU A 273 -13.64 13.64 23.31
N ASN A 274 -13.66 12.45 23.90
CA ASN A 274 -12.44 11.80 24.37
C ASN A 274 -11.48 11.50 23.21
N THR A 275 -11.99 10.85 22.16
CA THR A 275 -11.22 10.53 20.95
C THR A 275 -10.64 11.78 20.31
N TYR A 276 -11.44 12.84 20.21
CA TYR A 276 -10.98 14.11 19.65
C TYR A 276 -9.91 14.78 20.51
N GLY A 277 -10.04 14.76 21.84
CA GLY A 277 -9.01 15.24 22.76
C GLY A 277 -7.67 14.53 22.54
N TYR A 278 -7.66 13.20 22.42
CA TYR A 278 -6.42 12.45 22.14
C TYR A 278 -5.88 12.71 20.73
N GLN A 279 -6.75 12.90 19.73
CA GLN A 279 -6.31 13.31 18.39
C GLN A 279 -5.57 14.66 18.43
N LEU A 280 -6.10 15.63 19.18
CA LEU A 280 -5.46 16.93 19.38
C LEU A 280 -4.11 16.79 20.11
N LEU A 281 -4.00 15.92 21.12
CA LEU A 281 -2.73 15.63 21.79
C LEU A 281 -1.70 15.05 20.83
N GLY A 282 -2.08 14.06 20.01
CA GLY A 282 -1.20 13.45 18.99
C GLY A 282 -0.69 14.47 17.96
N ASN A 283 -1.50 15.49 17.66
CA ASN A 283 -1.14 16.60 16.78
C ASN A 283 -0.33 17.70 17.48
N GLY A 284 0.04 17.54 18.76
CA GLY A 284 0.74 18.55 19.55
C GLY A 284 -0.12 19.74 19.99
N GLN A 285 -1.44 19.70 19.79
CA GLN A 285 -2.39 20.77 20.14
C GLN A 285 -2.87 20.63 21.59
N GLN A 286 -1.92 20.62 22.53
CA GLN A 286 -2.15 20.32 23.94
C GLN A 286 -3.20 21.22 24.60
N ASP A 287 -3.17 22.53 24.33
CA ASP A 287 -4.13 23.48 24.91
C ASP A 287 -5.56 23.19 24.45
N LYS A 288 -5.76 22.99 23.15
CA LYS A 288 -7.08 22.63 22.60
C LYS A 288 -7.56 21.28 23.14
N ALA A 289 -6.65 20.31 23.29
CA ALA A 289 -6.99 19.02 23.88
C ALA A 289 -7.51 19.18 25.31
N ILE A 290 -6.81 19.96 26.14
CA ILE A 290 -7.22 20.24 27.52
C ILE A 290 -8.60 20.92 27.54
N GLU A 291 -8.88 21.89 26.67
CA GLU A 291 -10.21 22.51 26.57
C GLU A 291 -11.31 21.48 26.28
N VAL A 292 -11.06 20.55 25.35
CA VAL A 292 -11.99 19.46 25.00
C VAL A 292 -12.18 18.50 26.17
N PHE A 293 -11.12 18.12 26.87
CA PHE A 293 -11.22 17.24 28.04
C PHE A 293 -11.92 17.91 29.23
N ILE A 294 -11.70 19.21 29.45
CA ILE A 294 -12.45 20.00 30.43
C ILE A 294 -13.94 20.00 30.08
N LEU A 295 -14.29 20.22 28.82
CA LEU A 295 -15.69 20.14 28.38
C LEU A 295 -16.27 18.74 28.63
N ASN A 296 -15.48 17.68 28.40
CA ASN A 296 -15.90 16.31 28.63
C ASN A 296 -16.19 16.05 30.12
N THR A 297 -15.32 16.49 31.04
CA THR A 297 -15.56 16.37 32.49
C THR A 297 -16.77 17.18 32.96
N GLN A 298 -17.04 18.34 32.33
CA GLN A 298 -18.22 19.15 32.64
C GLN A 298 -19.52 18.47 32.21
N ARG A 299 -19.53 17.83 31.03
CA ARG A 299 -20.71 17.13 30.51
C ARG A 299 -20.92 15.76 31.15
N HIS A 300 -19.84 15.10 31.56
CA HIS A 300 -19.84 13.75 32.09
C HIS A 300 -19.12 13.67 33.45
N PRO A 301 -19.54 14.46 34.47
CA PRO A 301 -18.79 14.63 35.72
C PRO A 301 -18.69 13.37 36.58
N LYS A 302 -19.49 12.35 36.28
CA LYS A 302 -19.49 11.04 36.96
C LYS A 302 -18.64 9.97 36.25
N SER A 303 -18.08 10.29 35.07
CA SER A 303 -17.22 9.38 34.35
C SER A 303 -15.78 9.56 34.80
N ALA A 304 -15.25 8.56 35.53
CA ALA A 304 -13.86 8.55 35.96
C ALA A 304 -12.88 8.67 34.77
N ASN A 305 -13.23 8.07 33.63
CA ASN A 305 -12.44 8.12 32.40
C ASN A 305 -12.20 9.56 31.93
N THR A 306 -13.19 10.44 32.01
CA THR A 306 -13.01 11.84 31.58
C THR A 306 -12.00 12.60 32.43
N TRP A 307 -11.96 12.32 33.73
CA TRP A 307 -10.99 12.92 34.66
C TRP A 307 -9.60 12.32 34.46
N ASP A 308 -9.50 11.02 34.21
CA ASP A 308 -8.25 10.35 33.87
C ASP A 308 -7.64 10.96 32.60
N SER A 309 -8.40 11.05 31.51
CA SER A 309 -7.95 11.64 30.24
C SER A 309 -7.57 13.12 30.36
N LEU A 310 -8.29 13.91 31.17
CA LEU A 310 -7.88 15.29 31.49
C LEU A 310 -6.55 15.32 32.26
N GLY A 311 -6.35 14.39 33.20
CA GLY A 311 -5.09 14.22 33.92
C GLY A 311 -3.92 13.92 32.98
N GLU A 312 -4.11 13.03 32.01
CA GLU A 312 -3.10 12.72 31.00
C GLU A 312 -2.74 13.95 30.15
N ALA A 313 -3.74 14.70 29.70
CA ALA A 313 -3.50 15.91 28.91
C ALA A 313 -2.65 16.94 29.67
N TYR A 314 -2.93 17.14 30.96
CA TYR A 314 -2.10 17.99 31.82
C TYR A 314 -0.69 17.42 32.02
N ALA A 315 -0.56 16.11 32.23
CA ALA A 315 0.74 15.47 32.39
C ALA A 315 1.62 15.62 31.14
N ILE A 316 1.03 15.43 29.95
CA ILE A 316 1.69 15.61 28.65
C ILE A 316 2.12 17.07 28.44
N LYS A 317 1.31 18.04 28.88
CA LYS A 317 1.66 19.47 28.87
C LYS A 317 2.73 19.84 29.92
N GLY A 318 3.02 18.94 30.86
CA GLY A 318 3.95 19.18 31.97
C GLY A 318 3.33 19.87 33.19
N ASP A 319 2.01 20.07 33.21
CA ASP A 319 1.28 20.61 34.35
C ASP A 319 1.01 19.52 35.40
N LYS A 320 2.06 19.24 36.18
CA LYS A 320 2.02 18.20 37.21
C LYS A 320 0.92 18.43 38.25
N LYS A 321 0.67 19.69 38.62
CA LYS A 321 -0.30 20.04 39.65
C LYS A 321 -1.70 19.64 39.22
N ASN A 322 -2.13 20.06 38.04
CA ASN A 322 -3.46 19.73 37.54
C ASN A 322 -3.57 18.26 37.14
N ALA A 323 -2.49 17.63 36.64
CA ALA A 323 -2.48 16.19 36.37
C ALA A 323 -2.82 15.38 37.63
N ILE A 324 -2.11 15.62 38.74
CA ILE A 324 -2.31 14.91 40.01
C ILE A 324 -3.75 15.09 40.53
N VAL A 325 -4.28 16.31 40.47
CA VAL A 325 -5.66 16.60 40.91
C VAL A 325 -6.68 15.76 40.15
N ASN A 326 -6.53 15.65 38.82
CA ASN A 326 -7.46 14.95 37.96
C ASN A 326 -7.35 13.43 38.09
N PHE A 327 -6.14 12.86 38.20
CA PHE A 327 -5.99 11.42 38.47
C PHE A 327 -6.56 11.02 39.83
N LYS A 328 -6.32 11.81 40.89
CA LYS A 328 -6.95 11.56 42.20
C LYS A 328 -8.47 11.66 42.14
N LYS A 329 -9.00 12.60 41.34
CA LYS A 329 -10.44 12.71 41.09
C LYS A 329 -11.00 11.47 40.39
N SER A 330 -10.32 10.96 39.36
CA SER A 330 -10.68 9.70 38.69
C SER A 330 -10.73 8.54 39.70
N LEU A 331 -9.65 8.32 40.48
CA LEU A 331 -9.57 7.23 41.46
C LEU A 331 -10.67 7.29 42.54
N SER A 332 -11.09 8.49 42.94
CA SER A 332 -12.18 8.67 43.93
C SER A 332 -13.54 8.13 43.46
N MET A 333 -13.69 7.84 42.16
CA MET A 333 -14.95 7.40 41.55
C MET A 333 -15.05 5.87 41.39
N ASN A 334 -14.12 5.11 41.96
CA ASN A 334 -14.01 3.66 41.76
C ASN A 334 -14.00 3.26 40.26
N PRO A 335 -13.00 3.74 39.48
CA PRO A 335 -12.93 3.49 38.04
C PRO A 335 -12.80 1.99 37.71
N PRO A 336 -13.13 1.58 36.48
CA PRO A 336 -12.73 0.28 35.94
C PRO A 336 -11.21 0.06 36.02
N ASP A 337 -10.78 -1.20 36.08
CA ASP A 337 -9.38 -1.57 36.36
C ASP A 337 -8.37 -0.92 35.42
N ASN A 338 -8.68 -0.78 34.13
CA ASN A 338 -7.81 -0.14 33.16
C ASN A 338 -7.60 1.36 33.45
N VAL A 339 -8.68 2.08 33.81
CA VAL A 339 -8.62 3.51 34.16
C VAL A 339 -7.91 3.70 35.51
N ARG A 340 -8.15 2.80 36.48
CA ARG A 340 -7.44 2.79 37.76
C ARG A 340 -5.94 2.64 37.57
N ALA A 341 -5.54 1.62 36.81
CA ALA A 341 -4.13 1.32 36.55
C ALA A 341 -3.42 2.47 35.83
N ASN A 342 -4.09 3.15 34.89
CA ASN A 342 -3.55 4.32 34.21
C ASN A 342 -3.31 5.49 35.18
N SER A 343 -4.33 5.86 35.95
CA SER A 343 -4.21 6.92 36.97
C SER A 343 -3.10 6.64 37.98
N GLU A 344 -3.02 5.42 38.52
CA GLU A 344 -1.97 5.03 39.48
C GLU A 344 -0.57 5.07 38.87
N LYS A 345 -0.41 4.60 37.63
CA LYS A 345 0.85 4.67 36.89
C LYS A 345 1.34 6.11 36.79
N TYR A 346 0.49 7.04 36.35
CA TYR A 346 0.89 8.44 36.22
C TYR A 346 1.15 9.10 37.59
N LEU A 347 0.32 8.83 38.60
CA LEU A 347 0.57 9.35 39.96
C LEU A 347 1.91 8.87 40.50
N LYS A 348 2.29 7.61 40.29
CA LYS A 348 3.60 7.07 40.67
C LYS A 348 4.74 7.78 39.94
N GLN A 349 4.60 7.99 38.62
CA GLN A 349 5.59 8.73 37.81
C GLN A 349 5.72 10.20 38.26
N LEU A 350 4.64 10.78 38.78
CA LEU A 350 4.60 12.15 39.28
C LEU A 350 4.97 12.27 40.77
N GLY A 351 5.26 11.16 41.46
CA GLY A 351 5.63 11.14 42.89
C GLY A 351 4.46 11.46 43.83
N ALA A 352 3.24 11.09 43.46
CA ALA A 352 2.01 11.48 44.14
C ALA A 352 1.07 10.31 44.50
N LEU A 353 1.57 9.07 44.40
CA LEU A 353 0.88 7.83 44.77
C LEU A 353 1.21 7.40 46.19
#